data_AF-A0A7Y0JK10-F1
#
_entry.id   AF-A0A7Y0JK10-F1
#
_cell.length_a   1.000
_cell.length_b   1.000
_cell.length_c   1.000
_cell.angle_alpha   90.00
_cell.angle_beta   90.00
_cell.angle_gamma   90.00
#
_symmetry.space_group_name_H-M   'P 1'
#
loop_
_entity.id
_entity.type
_entity.pdbx_description
1 polymer ?
#
loop_
_entity_poly.entity_id
_entity_poly.type
_entity_poly.pdbx_seq_one_letter_code
_entity_poly.pdbx_strand_id
1 'polypeptide(L)'
;MPINQETLSGGPSAVVAVFGHLNRVAALQQHLPAGWTMRQAPDLADLRADELVLLSGATVDQVAAARSVLPTRTLVVAVVDEQAPGDLVAGVLTAGADVCVRGGQPAILAGHLIAGRRRQRAGHWARLDRQRPR
;
A
#
# COMPACT_ATOMS: atom_id res chain seq x y z
N MET A 1 3.43 -39.27 0.49
CA MET A 1 2.31 -38.31 0.65
C MET A 1 2.92 -36.92 0.78
N PRO A 2 3.03 -36.13 -0.30
CA PRO A 2 3.50 -34.76 -0.20
C PRO A 2 2.43 -33.90 0.48
N ILE A 3 2.86 -33.05 1.40
CA ILE A 3 2.01 -32.07 2.07
C ILE A 3 1.66 -31.01 1.01
N ASN A 4 0.42 -30.99 0.52
CA ASN A 4 -0.08 -29.94 -0.37
C ASN A 4 0.00 -28.59 0.36
N GLN A 5 0.92 -27.74 -0.09
CA GLN A 5 1.08 -26.37 0.41
C GLN A 5 0.00 -25.40 -0.16
N GLU A 6 -0.92 -25.88 -0.99
CA GLU A 6 -1.95 -25.06 -1.64
C GLU A 6 -3.06 -24.55 -0.70
N THR A 7 -3.14 -25.02 0.54
CA THR A 7 -4.24 -24.64 1.47
C THR A 7 -3.95 -23.44 2.37
N LEU A 8 -2.79 -22.77 2.25
CA LEU A 8 -2.46 -21.55 3.01
C LEU A 8 -2.72 -20.23 2.26
N SER A 9 -3.21 -20.28 1.02
CA SER A 9 -3.35 -19.09 0.16
C SER A 9 -4.63 -18.27 0.37
N GLY A 10 -5.39 -18.54 1.44
CA GLY A 10 -6.57 -17.75 1.85
C GLY A 10 -6.19 -16.39 2.45
N GLY A 11 -5.33 -15.64 1.76
CA GLY A 11 -5.17 -14.22 2.02
C GLY A 11 -6.49 -13.52 1.69
N PRO A 12 -7.03 -12.67 2.57
CA PRO A 12 -8.23 -11.92 2.25
C PRO A 12 -7.96 -11.01 1.06
N SER A 13 -8.97 -10.89 0.21
CA SER A 13 -8.97 -9.96 -0.90
C SER A 13 -8.64 -8.55 -0.41
N ALA A 14 -7.75 -7.87 -1.13
CA ALA A 14 -7.42 -6.48 -0.91
C ALA A 14 -7.38 -5.79 -2.27
N VAL A 15 -7.80 -4.53 -2.27
CA VAL A 15 -7.74 -3.66 -3.43
C VAL A 15 -6.58 -2.68 -3.24
N VAL A 16 -5.71 -2.61 -4.24
CA VAL A 16 -4.65 -1.61 -4.34
C VAL A 16 -5.19 -0.50 -5.25
N ALA A 17 -5.54 0.63 -4.65
CA ALA A 17 -5.95 1.82 -5.36
C ALA A 17 -4.71 2.60 -5.80
N VAL A 18 -4.53 2.75 -7.11
CA VAL A 18 -3.39 3.44 -7.70
C VAL A 18 -3.80 4.84 -8.11
N PHE A 19 -3.16 5.83 -7.52
CA PHE A 19 -3.28 7.23 -7.92
C PHE A 19 -2.00 7.66 -8.65
N GLY A 20 -2.13 8.32 -9.79
CA GLY A 20 -1.01 8.72 -10.65
C GLY A 20 -0.74 7.74 -11.80
N HIS A 21 0.53 7.52 -12.13
CA HIS A 21 0.91 6.85 -13.38
C HIS A 21 0.83 5.31 -13.29
N LEU A 22 -0.25 4.72 -13.78
CA LEU A 22 -0.44 3.26 -13.76
C LEU A 22 0.66 2.51 -14.51
N ASN A 23 1.19 3.06 -15.60
CA ASN A 23 2.24 2.43 -16.41
C ASN A 23 3.50 2.09 -15.63
N ARG A 24 3.87 2.90 -14.60
CA ARG A 24 5.04 2.62 -13.75
C ARG A 24 4.85 1.40 -12.85
N VAL A 25 3.61 0.95 -12.66
CA VAL A 25 3.25 -0.15 -11.75
C VAL A 25 2.40 -1.21 -12.43
N ALA A 26 2.30 -1.20 -13.77
CA ALA A 26 1.39 -2.08 -14.51
C ALA A 26 1.67 -3.58 -14.27
N ALA A 27 2.95 -3.95 -14.11
CA ALA A 27 3.34 -5.33 -13.82
C ALA A 27 3.09 -5.76 -12.36
N LEU A 28 2.75 -4.82 -11.46
CA LEU A 28 2.55 -5.11 -10.03
C LEU A 28 1.49 -6.19 -9.80
N GLN A 29 0.41 -6.19 -10.57
CA GLN A 29 -0.70 -7.14 -10.43
C GLN A 29 -0.23 -8.61 -10.48
N GLN A 30 0.82 -8.91 -11.24
CA GLN A 30 1.37 -10.26 -11.40
C GLN A 30 2.14 -10.74 -10.16
N HIS A 31 2.54 -9.82 -9.28
CA HIS A 31 3.28 -10.12 -8.05
C HIS A 31 2.40 -10.07 -6.80
N LEU A 32 1.12 -9.68 -6.94
CA LEU A 32 0.20 -9.65 -5.82
C LEU A 32 -0.33 -11.05 -5.49
N PRO A 33 -0.69 -11.32 -4.22
CA PRO A 33 -1.32 -12.57 -3.84
C PRO A 33 -2.62 -12.81 -4.61
N ALA A 34 -3.00 -14.09 -4.77
CA ALA A 34 -4.28 -14.45 -5.34
C ALA A 34 -5.44 -13.74 -4.61
N GLY A 35 -6.42 -13.25 -5.38
CA GLY A 35 -7.58 -12.51 -4.86
C GLY A 35 -7.32 -11.02 -4.57
N TRP A 36 -6.10 -10.53 -4.75
CA TRP A 36 -5.82 -9.09 -4.71
C TRP A 36 -6.05 -8.47 -6.09
N THR A 37 -6.59 -7.26 -6.10
CA THR A 37 -6.87 -6.53 -7.34
C THR A 37 -6.25 -5.14 -7.30
N MET A 38 -5.92 -4.62 -8.47
CA MET A 38 -5.53 -3.23 -8.67
C MET A 38 -6.67 -2.49 -9.35
N ARG A 39 -6.88 -1.25 -8.94
CA ARG A 39 -7.71 -0.30 -9.70
C ARG A 39 -7.04 1.05 -9.76
N GLN A 40 -7.32 1.80 -10.80
CA GLN A 40 -6.94 3.19 -10.88
C GLN A 40 -7.95 4.04 -10.10
N ALA A 41 -7.44 5.02 -9.35
CA ALA A 41 -8.22 6.08 -8.74
C ALA A 41 -7.91 7.37 -9.52
N PRO A 42 -8.89 7.95 -10.23
CA PRO A 42 -8.65 9.17 -11.00
C PRO A 42 -8.49 10.40 -10.09
N ASP A 43 -9.14 10.41 -8.92
CA ASP A 43 -8.99 11.44 -7.89
C ASP A 43 -8.65 10.83 -6.52
N LEU A 44 -8.06 11.63 -5.62
CA LEU A 44 -7.91 11.31 -4.21
C LEU A 44 -9.26 11.07 -3.53
N ALA A 45 -10.32 11.76 -3.98
CA ALA A 45 -11.68 11.56 -3.49
C ALA A 45 -12.24 10.14 -3.77
N ASP A 46 -11.67 9.43 -4.75
CA ASP A 46 -12.09 8.07 -5.07
C ASP A 46 -11.43 7.02 -4.17
N LEU A 47 -10.47 7.39 -3.33
CA LEU A 47 -9.76 6.45 -2.46
C LEU A 47 -10.66 6.01 -1.30
N ARG A 48 -10.69 4.71 -1.01
CA ARG A 48 -11.52 4.15 0.06
C ARG A 48 -10.68 3.76 1.26
N ALA A 49 -11.28 3.87 2.45
CA ALA A 49 -10.62 3.66 3.73
C ALA A 49 -10.05 2.25 3.94
N ASP A 50 -10.64 1.24 3.31
CA ASP A 50 -10.29 -0.18 3.45
C ASP A 50 -9.24 -0.68 2.43
N GLU A 51 -8.92 0.17 1.45
CA GLU A 51 -7.97 -0.09 0.37
C GLU A 51 -6.52 0.19 0.81
N LEU A 52 -5.59 -0.36 0.02
CA LEU A 52 -4.19 0.03 0.07
C LEU A 52 -3.96 1.09 -0.99
N VAL A 53 -3.35 2.21 -0.63
CA VAL A 53 -3.15 3.34 -1.53
C VAL A 53 -1.73 3.32 -2.05
N LEU A 54 -1.60 3.40 -3.37
CA LEU A 54 -0.34 3.46 -4.09
C LEU A 54 -0.27 4.75 -4.89
N LEU A 55 0.64 5.66 -4.50
CA LEU A 55 0.87 6.93 -5.20
C LEU A 55 2.04 6.76 -6.18
N SER A 56 1.77 6.74 -7.48
CA SER A 56 2.76 6.50 -8.54
C SER A 56 3.27 7.81 -9.16
N GLY A 57 4.56 8.09 -8.98
CA GLY A 57 5.14 9.41 -9.27
C GLY A 57 4.82 10.42 -8.16
N ALA A 58 4.86 9.96 -6.91
CA ALA A 58 4.40 10.71 -5.75
C ALA A 58 5.18 12.01 -5.52
N THR A 59 4.46 13.07 -5.19
CA THR A 59 5.01 14.31 -4.61
C THR A 59 4.69 14.41 -3.13
N VAL A 60 5.39 15.29 -2.41
CA VAL A 60 5.12 15.59 -1.00
C VAL A 60 3.66 16.05 -0.81
N ASP A 61 3.19 16.95 -1.67
CA ASP A 61 1.83 17.50 -1.59
C ASP A 61 0.75 16.44 -1.83
N GLN A 62 0.96 15.54 -2.79
CA GLN A 62 0.03 14.43 -3.04
C GLN A 62 -0.07 13.50 -1.84
N VAL A 63 1.05 13.22 -1.17
CA VAL A 63 1.07 12.38 0.02
C VAL A 63 0.38 13.07 1.18
N ALA A 64 0.67 14.36 1.40
CA ALA A 64 0.02 15.15 2.44
C ALA A 64 -1.50 15.26 2.20
N ALA A 65 -1.91 15.47 0.95
CA ALA A 65 -3.32 15.53 0.56
C ALA A 65 -4.01 14.17 0.74
N ALA A 66 -3.39 13.07 0.32
CA ALA A 66 -3.91 11.74 0.60
C ALA A 66 -4.06 11.51 2.12
N ARG A 67 -3.11 11.98 2.93
CA ARG A 67 -3.16 11.82 4.39
C ARG A 67 -4.17 12.70 5.11
N SER A 68 -4.54 13.85 4.55
CA SER A 68 -5.57 14.69 5.14
C SER A 68 -6.98 14.11 4.97
N VAL A 69 -7.20 13.31 3.92
CA VAL A 69 -8.53 12.73 3.60
C VAL A 69 -8.67 11.26 4.02
N LEU A 70 -7.56 10.52 4.09
CA LEU A 70 -7.59 9.11 4.45
C LEU A 70 -7.50 8.90 5.97
N PRO A 71 -8.14 7.86 6.51
CA PRO A 71 -7.90 7.45 7.88
C PRO A 71 -6.40 7.17 8.12
N THR A 72 -5.89 7.54 9.30
CA THR A 72 -4.49 7.34 9.70
C THR A 72 -4.01 5.89 9.54
N ARG A 73 -4.94 4.93 9.61
CA ARG A 73 -4.65 3.50 9.49
C ARG A 73 -4.53 3.00 8.05
N THR A 74 -4.87 3.78 7.03
CA THR A 74 -4.79 3.37 5.62
C THR A 74 -3.33 3.23 5.21
N LEU A 75 -2.99 2.21 4.41
CA LEU A 75 -1.59 2.04 3.97
C LEU A 75 -1.37 2.99 2.81
N VAL A 76 -0.40 3.90 2.90
CA VAL A 76 0.00 4.75 1.78
C VAL A 76 1.43 4.40 1.40
N VAL A 77 1.58 3.80 0.22
CA VAL A 77 2.86 3.51 -0.40
C VAL A 77 3.11 4.53 -1.49
N ALA A 78 4.23 5.24 -1.41
CA ALA A 78 4.66 6.18 -2.41
C ALA A 78 5.73 5.57 -3.31
N VAL A 79 5.57 5.72 -4.61
CA VAL A 79 6.58 5.39 -5.61
C VAL A 79 7.07 6.69 -6.23
N VAL A 80 8.34 6.97 -6.05
CA VAL A 80 9.02 8.13 -6.65
C VAL A 80 9.90 7.66 -7.80
N ASP A 81 10.44 8.63 -8.54
CA ASP A 81 11.39 8.34 -9.61
C ASP A 81 12.63 7.59 -9.09
N GLU A 82 13.26 6.78 -9.95
CA GLU A 82 14.47 6.04 -9.59
C GLU A 82 15.60 6.99 -9.17
N GLN A 83 15.70 8.13 -9.86
CA GLN A 83 16.71 9.15 -9.63
C GLN A 83 16.25 10.24 -8.65
N ALA A 84 15.12 10.04 -7.95
CA ALA A 84 14.60 11.00 -6.99
C ALA A 84 15.66 11.35 -5.92
N PRO A 85 15.87 12.63 -5.60
CA PRO A 85 16.83 13.04 -4.58
C PRO A 85 16.43 12.53 -3.19
N GLY A 86 17.41 12.45 -2.27
CA GLY A 86 17.19 12.04 -0.88
C GLY A 86 16.12 12.87 -0.18
N ASP A 87 16.14 14.19 -0.39
CA ASP A 87 15.21 15.12 0.26
C ASP A 87 13.76 14.90 -0.16
N LEU A 88 13.52 14.49 -1.41
CA LEU A 88 12.18 14.13 -1.84
C LEU A 88 11.69 12.86 -1.14
N VAL A 89 12.54 11.84 -1.00
CA VAL A 89 12.20 10.62 -0.24
C VAL A 89 11.89 10.95 1.21
N ALA A 90 12.75 11.74 1.86
CA ALA A 90 12.54 12.16 3.24
C ALA A 90 11.26 12.99 3.38
N GLY A 91 11.00 13.91 2.46
CA GLY A 91 9.79 14.73 2.44
C GLY A 91 8.52 13.90 2.28
N VAL A 92 8.51 12.93 1.38
CA VAL A 92 7.37 12.02 1.15
C VAL A 92 7.07 11.16 2.39
N LEU A 93 8.11 10.64 3.05
CA LEU A 93 7.93 9.90 4.30
C LEU A 93 7.43 10.81 5.43
N THR A 94 7.98 12.02 5.54
CA THR A 94 7.57 13.02 6.54
C THR A 94 6.14 13.49 6.34
N ALA A 95 5.68 13.61 5.09
CA ALA A 95 4.29 13.89 4.74
C ALA A 95 3.32 12.75 5.10
N GLY A 96 3.84 11.58 5.49
CA GLY A 96 3.07 10.49 6.07
C GLY A 96 2.94 9.26 5.19
N ALA A 97 3.75 9.10 4.12
CA ALA A 97 3.82 7.81 3.45
C ALA A 97 4.38 6.75 4.43
N ASP A 98 3.75 5.57 4.47
CA ASP A 98 4.25 4.45 5.30
C ASP A 98 5.50 3.81 4.70
N VAL A 99 5.63 3.91 3.37
CA VAL A 99 6.72 3.35 2.58
C VAL A 99 6.98 4.28 1.39
N CYS A 100 8.25 4.50 1.07
CA CYS A 100 8.68 5.16 -0.17
C CYS A 100 9.60 4.22 -0.95
N VAL A 101 9.30 3.99 -2.23
CA VAL A 101 10.08 3.14 -3.14
C VAL A 101 10.54 3.96 -4.35
N ARG A 102 11.81 3.81 -4.74
CA ARG A 102 12.36 4.41 -5.97
C ARG A 102 12.19 3.47 -7.15
N GLY A 103 11.82 3.99 -8.32
CA GLY A 103 11.75 3.23 -9.57
C GLY A 103 10.63 2.19 -9.67
N GLY A 104 9.98 1.84 -8.56
CA GLY A 104 8.73 1.06 -8.56
C GLY A 104 8.88 -0.42 -8.94
N GLN A 105 10.04 -1.05 -8.68
CA GLN A 105 10.25 -2.46 -9.05
C GLN A 105 9.10 -3.34 -8.52
N PRO A 106 8.31 -3.99 -9.40
CA PRO A 106 7.03 -4.60 -9.06
C PRO A 106 7.08 -5.60 -7.89
N ALA A 107 8.10 -6.45 -7.84
CA ALA A 107 8.26 -7.44 -6.79
C ALA A 107 8.55 -6.81 -5.41
N ILE A 108 9.38 -5.76 -5.37
CA ILE A 108 9.69 -5.02 -4.14
C ILE A 108 8.44 -4.32 -3.63
N LEU A 109 7.73 -3.66 -4.55
CA LEU A 109 6.49 -2.95 -4.23
C LEU A 109 5.41 -3.90 -3.69
N ALA A 110 5.23 -5.06 -4.31
CA ALA A 110 4.33 -6.10 -3.81
C ALA A 110 4.72 -6.56 -2.39
N GLY A 111 6.02 -6.78 -2.14
CA GLY A 111 6.51 -7.14 -0.81
C GLY A 111 6.13 -6.12 0.27
N HIS A 112 6.26 -4.82 -0.02
CA HIS A 112 5.86 -3.76 0.90
C HIS A 112 4.35 -3.73 1.14
N LEU A 113 3.53 -3.90 0.10
CA LEU A 113 2.07 -3.94 0.23
C LEU A 113 1.61 -5.12 1.10
N ILE A 114 2.17 -6.31 0.85
CA ILE A 114 1.87 -7.53 1.61
C ILE A 114 2.29 -7.35 3.08
N ALA A 115 3.51 -6.88 3.32
CA ALA A 115 4.02 -6.66 4.67
C ALA A 115 3.21 -5.58 5.42
N GLY A 116 2.86 -4.48 4.74
CA GLY A 116 2.02 -3.42 5.29
C GLY A 116 0.64 -3.92 5.69
N ARG A 117 -0.04 -4.68 4.81
CA ARG A 117 -1.36 -5.26 5.10
C ARG A 117 -1.32 -6.24 6.28
N ARG A 118 -0.27 -7.06 6.38
CA ARG A 118 -0.07 -7.95 7.54
C ARG A 118 0.06 -7.16 8.84
N ARG A 119 0.88 -6.09 8.86
CA ARG A 119 1.06 -5.21 10.03
C ARG A 119 -0.22 -4.51 10.45
N GLN A 120 -0.99 -3.95 9.51
CA GLN A 120 -2.28 -3.30 9.81
C GLN A 120 -3.26 -4.23 10.50
N ARG A 121 -3.33 -5.48 10.04
CA ARG A 121 -4.23 -6.48 10.61
C ARG A 121 -3.79 -6.92 11.99
N ALA A 122 -2.49 -7.18 12.17
CA ALA A 122 -1.94 -7.49 13.49
C ALA A 122 -2.22 -6.33 14.48
N GLY A 123 -2.01 -5.08 14.06
CA GLY A 123 -2.30 -3.90 14.86
C GLY A 123 -3.79 -3.73 15.19
N HIS A 124 -4.68 -4.10 14.27
CA HIS A 124 -6.13 -4.08 14.49
C HIS A 124 -6.55 -5.08 15.58
N TRP A 125 -6.09 -6.33 15.50
CA TRP A 125 -6.38 -7.35 16.50
C TRP A 125 -5.85 -6.97 17.88
N ALA A 126 -4.61 -6.49 17.97
CA ALA A 126 -4.01 -6.03 19.22
C ALA A 126 -4.75 -4.83 19.87
N ARG A 127 -5.52 -4.05 19.09
CA ARG A 127 -6.37 -2.99 19.62
C ARG A 127 -7.69 -3.54 20.15
N LEU A 128 -8.32 -4.46 19.42
CA LEU A 128 -9.56 -5.11 19.85
C LEU A 128 -9.38 -5.89 21.15
N ASP A 129 -8.27 -6.63 21.29
CA ASP A 129 -7.97 -7.36 22.53
C ASP A 129 -7.79 -6.43 23.73
N ARG A 130 -7.22 -5.23 23.52
CA ARG A 130 -7.12 -4.20 24.57
C ARG A 130 -8.45 -3.54 24.93
N GLN A 131 -9.45 -3.61 24.06
CA GLN A 131 -10.76 -3.00 24.25
C GLN A 131 -11.80 -3.97 24.83
N ARG A 132 -11.48 -5.27 24.98
CA ARG A 132 -12.35 -6.21 25.69
C ARG A 132 -12.31 -5.92 27.19
N PRO A 133 -13.44 -5.55 27.82
CA PRO A 133 -13.50 -5.48 29.27
C PRO A 133 -13.25 -6.88 29.85
N ARG A 134 -12.49 -6.94 30.94
CA ARG A 134 -12.22 -8.18 31.69
C ARG A 134 -13.48 -8.69 32.37
#